data_AF-A0A4U7D8K7-F1
#
_entry.id   AF-A0A4U7D8K7-F1
#
_cell.length_a   1.000
_cell.length_b   1.000
_cell.length_c   1.000
_cell.angle_alpha   90.00
_cell.angle_beta   90.00
_cell.angle_gamma   90.00
#
_symmetry.space_group_name_H-M   'P 1'
#
loop_
_entity.id
_entity.type
_entity.pdbx_description
1 polymer ?
#
loop_
_entity_poly.entity_id
_entity_poly.type
_entity_poly.pdbx_seq_one_letter_code
_entity_poly.pdbx_strand_id
1 'polypeptide(L)'
;MTDDLRDTLDRVGDRFNLGEYEIDAYLAVLEHGELTASDIADRTDIPQPRVYDTVRSLSDRGLVELRESRPMKIVAVDPDDAFGDLRSSFAEMVDELEARYTAPTRETEAVSLVKSRSTILRYLEEVIENAEYELAVSLTPGLLRRFRDELAAKVAAGVSVELLVTPASNAPDPAEFDYLEVATIARARRGITTPVLAVGDGEYSVYATQDALRDDRERYGVIFNRSALGFLVSGFFGTVLWTTAETLAADGEERPFPRRYASIRRAVKDVREFDGEEFYASVEGRDIETGEEVTVRGKVVDVAFVDTEEVASLVVETETGRVEIGGRVAALEDVEGQEIVIGRGEPPAL
;
A
#
# COMPACT_ATOMS: atom_id res chain seq x y z
N MET A 1 -14.01 22.03 -4.56
CA MET A 1 -13.28 20.77 -4.84
C MET A 1 -13.85 20.09 -6.09
N THR A 2 -15.16 19.85 -6.20
CA THR A 2 -15.75 19.22 -7.41
C THR A 2 -15.74 20.11 -8.66
N ASP A 3 -15.83 21.43 -8.51
CA ASP A 3 -15.73 22.38 -9.63
C ASP A 3 -14.32 22.44 -10.22
N ASP A 4 -13.28 22.21 -9.41
CA ASP A 4 -11.88 22.37 -9.81
C ASP A 4 -11.41 21.26 -10.77
N LEU A 5 -11.83 20.01 -10.52
CA LEU A 5 -11.53 18.90 -11.43
C LEU A 5 -12.23 19.08 -12.79
N ARG A 6 -13.48 19.56 -12.78
CA ARG A 6 -14.22 19.78 -14.02
C ARG A 6 -13.56 20.87 -14.86
N ASP A 7 -13.17 21.98 -14.23
CA ASP A 7 -12.45 23.07 -14.90
C ASP A 7 -11.10 22.59 -15.45
N THR A 8 -10.41 21.69 -14.73
CA THR A 8 -9.16 21.09 -15.19
C THR A 8 -9.38 20.16 -16.39
N LEU A 9 -10.40 19.30 -16.35
CA LEU A 9 -10.81 18.43 -17.45
C LEU A 9 -11.15 19.23 -18.72
N ASP A 10 -11.94 20.28 -18.58
CA ASP A 10 -12.35 21.15 -19.70
C ASP A 10 -11.11 21.87 -20.27
N ARG A 11 -10.23 22.41 -19.43
CA ARG A 11 -8.99 23.09 -19.85
C ARG A 11 -8.06 22.16 -20.64
N VAL A 12 -7.90 20.91 -20.18
CA VAL A 12 -7.08 19.92 -20.88
C VAL A 12 -7.73 19.48 -22.20
N GLY A 13 -9.04 19.24 -22.19
CA GLY A 13 -9.81 18.90 -23.38
C GLY A 13 -9.69 19.96 -24.48
N ASP A 14 -9.87 21.23 -24.13
CA ASP A 14 -9.84 22.34 -25.08
C ASP A 14 -8.45 22.54 -25.73
N ARG A 15 -7.37 22.28 -24.96
CA ARG A 15 -6.00 22.36 -25.48
C ARG A 15 -5.69 21.28 -26.54
N PHE A 16 -6.30 20.10 -26.43
CA PHE A 16 -6.08 18.99 -27.37
C PHE A 16 -7.16 18.85 -28.45
N ASN A 17 -8.22 19.68 -28.40
CA ASN A 17 -9.32 19.64 -29.37
C ASN A 17 -8.95 20.32 -30.71
N LEU A 18 -7.90 19.85 -31.38
CA LEU A 18 -7.42 20.39 -32.65
C LEU A 18 -8.05 19.63 -33.83
N GLY A 19 -8.55 20.36 -34.81
CA GLY A 19 -8.99 19.80 -36.09
C GLY A 19 -7.82 19.51 -37.03
N GLU A 20 -8.08 18.76 -38.10
CA GLU A 20 -7.08 18.31 -39.08
C GLU A 20 -6.22 19.48 -39.62
N TYR A 21 -6.86 20.58 -40.03
CA TYR A 21 -6.13 21.77 -40.52
C TYR A 21 -5.28 22.45 -39.44
N GLU A 22 -5.71 22.45 -38.19
CA GLU A 22 -4.96 23.05 -37.09
C GLU A 22 -3.72 22.21 -36.77
N ILE A 23 -3.85 20.88 -36.83
CA ILE A 23 -2.73 19.94 -36.66
C ILE A 23 -1.71 20.14 -37.77
N ASP A 24 -2.16 20.14 -39.04
CA ASP A 24 -1.26 20.29 -40.20
C ASP A 24 -0.53 21.64 -40.18
N ALA A 25 -1.24 22.73 -39.88
CA ALA A 25 -0.65 24.05 -39.77
C ALA A 25 0.35 24.14 -38.59
N TYR A 26 0.01 23.58 -37.43
CA TYR A 26 0.89 23.61 -36.26
C TYR A 26 2.19 22.84 -36.52
N LEU A 27 2.11 21.64 -37.10
CA LEU A 27 3.28 20.84 -37.44
C LEU A 27 4.17 21.52 -38.49
N ALA A 28 3.57 22.13 -39.52
CA ALA A 28 4.31 22.86 -40.54
C ALA A 28 5.06 24.07 -39.95
N VAL A 29 4.43 24.81 -39.02
CA VAL A 29 5.07 25.95 -38.33
C VAL A 29 6.17 25.48 -37.38
N LEU A 30 5.98 24.38 -36.66
CA LEU A 30 7.03 23.78 -35.80
C LEU A 30 8.26 23.34 -36.60
N GLU A 31 8.06 22.69 -37.75
CA GLU A 31 9.16 22.18 -38.58
C GLU A 31 10.03 23.32 -39.15
N HIS A 32 9.43 24.46 -39.45
CA HIS A 32 10.09 25.57 -40.12
C HIS A 32 10.39 26.77 -39.21
N GLY A 33 9.90 26.76 -37.97
CA GLY A 33 10.06 27.80 -36.96
C GLY A 33 9.22 29.06 -37.20
N GLU A 34 9.24 29.60 -38.43
CA GLU A 34 8.49 30.79 -38.82
C GLU A 34 7.97 30.68 -40.26
N LEU A 35 6.67 30.92 -40.47
CA LEU A 35 6.03 30.89 -41.78
C LEU A 35 5.09 32.08 -41.99
N THR A 36 4.75 32.38 -43.25
CA THR A 36 3.62 33.26 -43.60
C THR A 36 2.35 32.46 -43.87
N ALA A 37 1.19 33.11 -43.90
CA ALA A 37 -0.06 32.42 -44.26
C ALA A 37 -0.03 31.81 -45.68
N SER A 38 0.67 32.45 -46.63
CA SER A 38 0.89 31.86 -47.95
C SER A 38 1.80 30.65 -47.87
N ASP A 39 2.86 30.72 -47.08
CA ASP A 39 3.78 29.60 -46.90
C ASP A 39 3.10 28.35 -46.32
N ILE A 40 2.15 28.54 -45.39
CA ILE A 40 1.35 27.45 -44.82
C ILE A 40 0.42 26.87 -45.88
N ALA A 41 -0.27 27.70 -46.67
CA ALA A 41 -1.15 27.24 -47.75
C ALA A 41 -0.39 26.45 -48.84
N ASP A 42 0.87 26.81 -49.10
CA ASP A 42 1.70 26.14 -50.12
C ASP A 42 2.28 24.80 -49.64
N ARG A 43 2.39 24.61 -48.32
CA ARG A 43 3.03 23.44 -47.69
C ARG A 43 2.03 22.47 -47.07
N THR A 44 0.75 22.84 -47.02
CA THR A 44 -0.32 22.02 -46.43
C THR A 44 -1.49 21.93 -47.40
N ASP A 45 -2.42 21.01 -47.16
CA ASP A 45 -3.66 20.90 -47.94
C ASP A 45 -4.73 21.90 -47.50
N ILE A 46 -4.35 22.92 -46.71
CA ILE A 46 -5.26 23.91 -46.15
C ILE A 46 -5.59 24.95 -47.23
N PRO A 47 -6.87 25.14 -47.59
CA PRO A 47 -7.25 26.18 -48.54
C PRO A 47 -6.84 27.57 -48.02
N GLN A 48 -6.21 28.38 -48.87
CA GLN A 48 -5.69 29.71 -48.51
C GLN A 48 -6.69 30.61 -47.74
N PRO A 49 -8.02 30.62 -48.03
CA PRO A 49 -8.98 31.39 -47.24
C PRO A 49 -9.11 30.94 -45.78
N ARG A 50 -8.82 29.67 -45.47
CA ARG A 50 -8.95 29.06 -44.14
C ARG A 50 -7.70 29.21 -43.27
N VAL A 51 -6.53 29.44 -43.88
CA VAL A 51 -5.27 29.52 -43.13
C VAL A 51 -5.32 30.59 -42.04
N TYR A 52 -5.90 31.75 -42.32
CA TYR A 52 -6.01 32.83 -41.34
C TYR A 52 -6.86 32.46 -40.12
N ASP A 53 -7.95 31.72 -40.31
CA ASP A 53 -8.81 31.27 -39.22
C ASP A 53 -8.11 30.18 -38.41
N THR A 54 -7.42 29.26 -39.09
CA THR A 54 -6.63 28.18 -38.47
C THR A 54 -5.51 28.73 -37.60
N VAL A 55 -4.67 29.66 -38.10
CA VAL A 55 -3.55 30.20 -37.31
C VAL A 55 -4.02 31.11 -36.17
N ARG A 56 -5.19 31.75 -36.30
CA ARG A 56 -5.82 32.48 -35.19
C ARG A 56 -6.27 31.54 -34.09
N SER A 57 -6.94 30.44 -34.43
CA SER A 57 -7.32 29.41 -33.45
C SER A 57 -6.10 28.81 -32.73
N LEU A 58 -5.02 28.53 -33.47
CA LEU A 58 -3.76 28.08 -32.87
C LEU A 58 -3.14 29.14 -31.94
N SER A 59 -3.24 30.43 -32.31
CA SER A 59 -2.75 31.54 -31.48
C SER A 59 -3.57 31.74 -30.22
N ASP A 60 -4.90 31.62 -30.29
CA ASP A 60 -5.80 31.69 -29.13
C ASP A 60 -5.51 30.54 -28.16
N ARG A 61 -5.02 29.40 -28.68
CA ARG A 61 -4.54 28.26 -27.92
C ARG A 61 -3.07 28.35 -27.52
N GLY A 62 -2.39 29.48 -27.76
CA GLY A 62 -0.99 29.69 -27.36
C GLY A 62 0.02 28.73 -28.02
N LEU A 63 -0.35 28.08 -29.13
CA LEU A 63 0.52 27.15 -29.86
C LEU A 63 1.43 27.87 -30.87
N VAL A 64 1.00 29.04 -31.33
CA VAL A 64 1.76 29.90 -32.25
C VAL A 64 1.63 31.37 -31.84
N GLU A 65 2.63 32.18 -32.19
CA GLU A 65 2.62 33.64 -32.03
C GLU A 65 2.39 34.30 -33.40
N LEU A 66 1.40 35.21 -33.48
CA LEU A 66 1.17 36.03 -34.67
C LEU A 66 1.91 37.36 -34.54
N ARG A 67 2.88 37.60 -35.43
CA ARG A 67 3.64 38.85 -35.47
C ARG A 67 3.08 39.80 -36.53
N GLU A 68 2.84 41.04 -36.11
CA GLU A 68 2.31 42.11 -36.96
C GLU A 68 3.38 42.65 -37.93
N SER A 69 3.76 41.83 -38.91
CA SER A 69 4.63 42.19 -40.03
C SER A 69 3.87 42.20 -41.36
N ARG A 70 4.53 42.67 -42.42
CA ARG A 70 4.00 42.60 -43.80
C ARG A 70 4.98 41.80 -44.68
N PRO A 71 4.66 40.56 -45.06
CA PRO A 71 3.47 39.76 -44.70
C PRO A 71 3.46 39.34 -43.21
N MET A 72 2.28 38.97 -42.69
CA MET A 72 2.10 38.45 -41.32
C MET A 72 2.93 37.19 -41.13
N LYS A 73 3.65 37.12 -40.00
CA LYS A 73 4.49 35.97 -39.63
C LYS A 73 3.83 35.18 -38.52
N ILE A 74 3.87 33.87 -38.63
CA ILE A 74 3.37 32.89 -37.68
C ILE A 74 4.60 32.14 -37.16
N VAL A 75 4.85 32.24 -35.87
CA VAL A 75 6.04 31.69 -35.21
C VAL A 75 5.60 30.58 -34.27
N ALA A 76 6.31 29.45 -34.26
CA ALA A 76 6.04 28.38 -33.30
C ALA A 76 6.35 28.86 -31.87
N VAL A 77 5.47 28.52 -30.92
CA VAL A 77 5.79 28.59 -29.50
C VAL A 77 6.53 27.31 -29.11
N ASP A 78 7.54 27.42 -28.25
CA ASP A 78 8.27 26.26 -27.74
C ASP A 78 7.28 25.27 -27.08
N PRO A 79 7.34 23.96 -27.39
CA PRO A 79 6.43 22.98 -26.79
C PRO A 79 6.45 22.97 -25.26
N ASP A 80 7.59 23.23 -24.63
CA ASP A 80 7.68 23.31 -23.16
C ASP A 80 6.92 24.53 -22.63
N ASP A 81 6.94 25.66 -23.34
CA ASP A 81 6.14 26.85 -22.99
C ASP A 81 4.65 26.65 -23.30
N ALA A 82 4.33 25.96 -24.41
CA ALA A 82 2.96 25.75 -24.87
C ALA A 82 2.21 24.69 -24.04
N PHE A 83 2.91 23.65 -23.58
CA PHE A 83 2.35 22.49 -22.91
C PHE A 83 2.87 22.22 -21.50
N GLY A 84 3.85 22.99 -20.99
CA GLY A 84 4.45 22.77 -19.68
C GLY A 84 3.43 22.78 -18.54
N ASP A 85 2.60 23.82 -18.48
CA ASP A 85 1.52 23.91 -17.50
C ASP A 85 0.48 22.79 -17.69
N LEU A 86 0.19 22.44 -18.94
CA LEU A 86 -0.78 21.41 -19.28
C LEU A 86 -0.32 20.02 -18.84
N ARG A 87 0.98 19.74 -18.93
CA ARG A 87 1.58 18.49 -18.48
C ARG A 87 1.39 18.32 -16.96
N SER A 88 1.61 19.39 -16.20
CA SER A 88 1.39 19.40 -14.76
C SER A 88 -0.09 19.24 -14.42
N SER A 89 -0.98 20.03 -15.06
CA SER A 89 -2.42 19.92 -14.86
C SER A 89 -3.00 18.56 -15.27
N PHE A 90 -2.46 17.92 -16.31
CA PHE A 90 -2.87 16.56 -16.69
C PHE A 90 -2.42 15.53 -15.66
N ALA A 91 -1.20 15.62 -15.13
CA ALA A 91 -0.74 14.75 -14.06
C ALA A 91 -1.60 14.92 -12.80
N GLU A 92 -1.84 16.15 -12.37
CA GLU A 92 -2.70 16.47 -11.22
C GLU A 92 -4.14 15.95 -11.42
N MET A 93 -4.71 16.12 -12.61
CA MET A 93 -6.04 15.61 -12.94
C MET A 93 -6.10 14.08 -12.87
N VAL A 94 -5.08 13.38 -13.40
CA VAL A 94 -5.00 11.92 -13.34
C VAL A 94 -4.90 11.47 -11.88
N ASP A 95 -4.06 12.12 -11.08
CA ASP A 95 -3.92 11.84 -9.64
C ASP A 95 -5.25 12.07 -8.89
N GLU A 96 -5.99 13.13 -9.21
CA GLU A 96 -7.26 13.46 -8.56
C GLU A 96 -8.41 12.53 -9.00
N LEU A 97 -8.44 12.13 -10.28
CA LEU A 97 -9.36 11.12 -10.79
C LEU A 97 -9.06 9.76 -10.18
N GLU A 98 -7.78 9.41 -10.06
CA GLU A 98 -7.34 8.19 -9.42
C GLU A 98 -7.72 8.18 -7.94
N ALA A 99 -7.48 9.28 -7.22
CA ALA A 99 -7.89 9.44 -5.83
C ALA A 99 -9.41 9.24 -5.67
N ARG A 100 -10.24 9.77 -6.59
CA ARG A 100 -11.69 9.55 -6.56
C ARG A 100 -12.13 8.14 -6.96
N TYR A 101 -11.50 7.54 -7.97
CA TYR A 101 -11.78 6.16 -8.38
C TYR A 101 -11.45 5.16 -7.26
N THR A 102 -10.39 5.49 -6.54
CA THR A 102 -9.77 4.63 -5.53
C THR A 102 -10.23 4.97 -4.11
N ALA A 103 -10.90 6.10 -3.91
CA ALA A 103 -11.54 6.46 -2.66
C ALA A 103 -12.48 5.32 -2.27
N PRO A 104 -12.40 4.80 -1.03
CA PRO A 104 -13.30 3.76 -0.58
C PRO A 104 -14.73 4.25 -0.79
N THR A 105 -15.46 3.63 -1.71
CA THR A 105 -16.89 3.85 -1.81
C THR A 105 -17.48 3.18 -0.59
N ARG A 106 -17.57 3.95 0.51
CA ARG A 106 -18.06 3.58 1.84
C ARG A 106 -17.09 2.79 2.70
N GLU A 107 -16.97 3.23 3.95
CA GLU A 107 -16.43 2.50 5.11
C GLU A 107 -17.21 1.20 5.44
N THR A 108 -17.93 0.60 4.48
CA THR A 108 -18.94 -0.46 4.74
C THR A 108 -18.73 -1.77 3.98
N GLU A 109 -17.78 -1.85 3.03
CA GLU A 109 -17.42 -3.14 2.45
C GLU A 109 -16.22 -3.73 3.21
N ALA A 110 -16.48 -4.81 3.96
CA ALA A 110 -15.45 -5.57 4.68
C ALA A 110 -14.36 -6.12 3.73
N VAL A 111 -14.69 -6.26 2.45
CA VAL A 111 -13.78 -6.73 1.39
C VAL A 111 -13.94 -5.88 0.14
N SER A 112 -12.83 -5.40 -0.44
CA SER A 112 -12.80 -4.66 -1.70
C SER A 112 -11.88 -5.32 -2.72
N LEU A 113 -12.32 -5.43 -3.97
CA LEU A 113 -11.50 -5.94 -5.08
C LEU A 113 -10.92 -4.77 -5.87
N VAL A 114 -9.59 -4.69 -5.95
CA VAL A 114 -8.89 -3.59 -6.61
C VAL A 114 -8.11 -4.09 -7.82
N LYS A 115 -8.18 -3.38 -8.95
CA LYS A 115 -7.50 -3.78 -10.20
C LYS A 115 -6.31 -2.90 -10.56
N SER A 116 -6.25 -1.68 -10.04
CA SER A 116 -5.16 -0.77 -10.32
C SER A 116 -3.95 -1.06 -9.42
N ARG A 117 -2.77 -1.10 -10.03
CA ARG A 117 -1.49 -1.23 -9.33
C ARG A 117 -1.30 -0.10 -8.32
N SER A 118 -1.62 1.12 -8.70
CA SER A 118 -1.45 2.30 -7.87
C SER A 118 -2.37 2.28 -6.66
N THR A 119 -3.62 1.82 -6.82
CA THR A 119 -4.53 1.52 -5.71
C THR A 119 -3.96 0.48 -4.76
N ILE A 120 -3.42 -0.64 -5.26
CA ILE A 120 -2.79 -1.66 -4.40
C ILE A 120 -1.62 -1.07 -3.60
N LEU A 121 -0.77 -0.26 -4.26
CA LEU A 121 0.36 0.38 -3.60
C LEU A 121 -0.08 1.34 -2.50
N ARG A 122 -1.11 2.16 -2.75
CA ARG A 122 -1.69 3.03 -1.73
C ARG A 122 -2.22 2.22 -0.54
N TYR A 123 -2.94 1.13 -0.79
CA TYR A 123 -3.46 0.30 0.30
C TYR A 123 -2.34 -0.38 1.10
N LEU A 124 -1.24 -0.82 0.45
CA LEU A 124 -0.06 -1.32 1.16
C LEU A 124 0.55 -0.24 2.05
N GLU A 125 0.71 0.97 1.53
CA GLU A 125 1.20 2.14 2.26
C GLU A 125 0.31 2.41 3.48
N GLU A 126 -1.02 2.46 3.29
CA GLU A 126 -1.96 2.66 4.39
C GLU A 126 -1.89 1.57 5.46
N VAL A 127 -1.78 0.29 5.09
CA VAL A 127 -1.61 -0.79 6.08
C VAL A 127 -0.31 -0.61 6.86
N ILE A 128 0.79 -0.30 6.17
CA ILE A 128 2.09 -0.08 6.80
C ILE A 128 2.02 1.13 7.74
N GLU A 129 1.46 2.25 7.30
CA GLU A 129 1.37 3.50 8.08
C GLU A 129 0.43 3.40 9.29
N ASN A 130 -0.66 2.63 9.19
CA ASN A 130 -1.64 2.52 10.26
C ASN A 130 -1.31 1.42 11.28
N ALA A 131 -0.33 0.55 11.03
CA ALA A 131 0.04 -0.50 11.98
C ALA A 131 0.58 0.10 13.30
N GLU A 132 -0.01 -0.28 14.44
CA GLU A 132 0.30 0.29 15.75
C GLU A 132 1.21 -0.60 16.59
N TYR A 133 1.14 -1.93 16.44
CA TYR A 133 1.92 -2.85 17.27
C TYR A 133 2.46 -4.07 16.52
N GLU A 134 1.77 -4.54 15.47
CA GLU A 134 2.26 -5.65 14.63
C GLU A 134 2.03 -5.39 13.14
N LEU A 135 3.05 -5.76 12.34
CA LEU A 135 3.02 -5.65 10.90
C LEU A 135 3.66 -6.88 10.25
N ALA A 136 2.88 -7.62 9.47
CA ALA A 136 3.38 -8.71 8.64
C ALA A 136 3.34 -8.30 7.16
N VAL A 137 4.49 -8.32 6.48
CA VAL A 137 4.61 -7.87 5.09
C VAL A 137 5.36 -8.89 4.23
N SER A 138 4.81 -9.17 3.04
CA SER A 138 5.50 -9.91 1.97
C SER A 138 5.72 -8.97 0.81
N LEU A 139 6.97 -8.60 0.56
CA LEU A 139 7.34 -7.58 -0.41
C LEU A 139 8.30 -8.13 -1.47
N THR A 140 8.21 -7.55 -2.67
CA THR A 140 9.29 -7.72 -3.65
C THR A 140 10.45 -6.79 -3.30
N PRO A 141 11.69 -7.06 -3.76
CA PRO A 141 12.83 -6.17 -3.51
C PRO A 141 12.63 -4.72 -3.97
N GLY A 142 11.81 -4.50 -5.01
CA GLY A 142 11.43 -3.16 -5.46
C GLY A 142 10.49 -2.45 -4.49
N LEU A 143 9.56 -3.18 -3.88
CA LEU A 143 8.65 -2.63 -2.86
C LEU A 143 9.35 -2.44 -1.52
N LEU A 144 10.26 -3.33 -1.13
CA LEU A 144 11.09 -3.14 0.05
C LEU A 144 11.89 -1.84 -0.03
N ARG A 145 12.45 -1.53 -1.21
CA ARG A 145 13.13 -0.25 -1.44
C ARG A 145 12.19 0.95 -1.43
N ARG A 146 10.95 0.77 -1.90
CA ARG A 146 9.93 1.83 -1.91
C ARG A 146 9.48 2.18 -0.49
N PHE A 147 9.16 1.19 0.32
CA PHE A 147 8.59 1.35 1.66
C PHE A 147 9.65 1.33 2.78
N ARG A 148 10.92 1.58 2.44
CA ARG A 148 12.04 1.43 3.37
C ARG A 148 11.89 2.36 4.56
N ASP A 149 11.55 3.61 4.31
CA ASP A 149 11.54 4.66 5.32
C ASP A 149 10.32 4.51 6.25
N GLU A 150 9.18 4.09 5.70
CA GLU A 150 7.96 3.79 6.42
C GLU A 150 8.14 2.57 7.34
N LEU A 151 8.77 1.50 6.83
CA LEU A 151 9.10 0.32 7.64
C LEU A 151 10.09 0.65 8.76
N ALA A 152 11.13 1.44 8.47
CA ALA A 152 12.08 1.89 9.48
C ALA A 152 11.41 2.74 10.56
N ALA A 153 10.48 3.63 10.18
CA ALA A 153 9.69 4.40 11.12
C ALA A 153 8.83 3.50 12.03
N LYS A 154 8.29 2.40 11.50
CA LYS A 154 7.54 1.42 12.30
C LYS A 154 8.40 0.68 13.30
N VAL A 155 9.57 0.19 12.88
CA VAL A 155 10.52 -0.44 13.81
C VAL A 155 10.96 0.55 14.89
N ALA A 156 11.28 1.79 14.52
CA ALA A 156 11.66 2.84 15.47
C ALA A 156 10.54 3.22 16.45
N ALA A 157 9.27 3.09 16.04
CA ALA A 157 8.10 3.27 16.88
C ALA A 157 7.80 2.05 17.80
N GLY A 158 8.57 0.95 17.68
CA GLY A 158 8.40 -0.26 18.49
C GLY A 158 7.41 -1.27 17.92
N VAL A 159 6.94 -1.09 16.68
CA VAL A 159 6.07 -2.05 15.99
C VAL A 159 6.87 -3.30 15.63
N SER A 160 6.31 -4.47 15.90
CA SER A 160 6.90 -5.74 15.48
C SER A 160 6.72 -5.94 13.99
N VAL A 161 7.80 -5.91 13.20
CA VAL A 161 7.74 -6.00 11.75
C VAL A 161 8.32 -7.31 11.24
N GLU A 162 7.45 -8.19 10.75
CA GLU A 162 7.81 -9.43 10.07
C GLU A 162 7.89 -9.22 8.56
N LEU A 163 9.11 -9.18 8.05
CA LEU A 163 9.37 -8.96 6.64
C LEU A 163 9.69 -10.26 5.92
N LEU A 164 8.92 -10.56 4.88
CA LEU A 164 9.23 -11.58 3.90
C LEU A 164 9.62 -10.93 2.57
N VAL A 165 10.79 -11.26 2.04
CA VAL A 165 11.28 -10.78 0.75
C VAL A 165 11.19 -11.89 -0.30
N THR A 166 10.62 -11.56 -1.46
CA THR A 166 10.42 -12.54 -2.54
C THR A 166 10.55 -11.95 -3.94
N PRO A 167 11.17 -12.65 -4.92
CA PRO A 167 11.88 -13.91 -4.74
C PRO A 167 13.25 -13.71 -4.08
N ALA A 168 13.71 -14.72 -3.34
CA ALA A 168 14.99 -14.71 -2.63
C ALA A 168 16.18 -14.41 -3.54
N SER A 169 16.13 -14.82 -4.81
CA SER A 169 17.21 -14.57 -5.79
C SER A 169 17.49 -13.09 -6.02
N ASN A 170 16.52 -12.22 -5.72
CA ASN A 170 16.59 -10.79 -5.95
C ASN A 170 16.59 -9.99 -4.63
N ALA A 171 16.55 -10.67 -3.48
CA ALA A 171 16.63 -10.01 -2.18
C ALA A 171 18.02 -9.37 -2.02
N PRO A 172 18.10 -8.18 -1.41
CA PRO A 172 19.39 -7.60 -1.01
C PRO A 172 20.24 -8.59 -0.19
N ASP A 173 21.56 -8.55 -0.38
CA ASP A 173 22.47 -9.37 0.43
C ASP A 173 22.43 -8.89 1.89
N PRO A 174 22.17 -9.76 2.90
CA PRO A 174 22.21 -9.38 4.31
C PRO A 174 23.55 -8.78 4.78
N ALA A 175 24.65 -9.01 4.07
CA ALA A 175 25.93 -8.37 4.35
C ALA A 175 26.00 -6.90 3.90
N GLU A 176 25.12 -6.48 2.99
CA GLU A 176 25.10 -5.13 2.40
C GLU A 176 23.86 -4.32 2.79
N PHE A 177 22.78 -4.99 3.20
CA PHE A 177 21.53 -4.37 3.57
C PHE A 177 21.19 -4.68 5.03
N ASP A 178 21.06 -3.63 5.85
CA ASP A 178 20.62 -3.76 7.23
C ASP A 178 19.11 -4.01 7.29
N TYR A 179 18.75 -5.29 7.35
CA TYR A 179 17.37 -5.71 7.49
C TYR A 179 16.75 -5.34 8.82
N LEU A 180 17.56 -5.17 9.88
CA LEU A 180 17.06 -4.85 11.22
C LEU A 180 16.67 -3.38 11.36
N GLU A 181 17.10 -2.53 10.42
CA GLU A 181 16.59 -1.16 10.32
C GLU A 181 15.11 -1.13 9.92
N VAL A 182 14.64 -2.10 9.15
CA VAL A 182 13.29 -2.11 8.54
C VAL A 182 12.39 -3.26 9.00
N ALA A 183 12.92 -4.22 9.76
CA ALA A 183 12.17 -5.35 10.26
C ALA A 183 12.71 -5.84 11.61
N THR A 184 11.85 -6.39 12.47
CA THR A 184 12.32 -7.15 13.63
C THR A 184 12.83 -8.52 13.20
N ILE A 185 12.18 -9.13 12.21
CA ILE A 185 12.63 -10.37 11.59
C ILE A 185 12.45 -10.28 10.09
N ALA A 186 13.50 -10.56 9.33
CA ALA A 186 13.49 -10.63 7.88
C ALA A 186 13.76 -12.06 7.39
N ARG A 187 12.94 -12.52 6.45
CA ARG A 187 13.09 -13.82 5.77
C ARG A 187 13.04 -13.67 4.26
N ALA A 188 13.59 -14.62 3.53
CA ALA A 188 13.50 -14.70 2.08
C ALA A 188 12.84 -15.99 1.62
N ARG A 189 12.01 -15.89 0.58
CA ARG A 189 11.32 -17.04 -0.03
C ARG A 189 11.67 -17.18 -1.50
N ARG A 190 12.01 -18.40 -1.94
CA ARG A 190 12.51 -18.66 -3.30
C ARG A 190 11.46 -18.45 -4.40
N GLY A 191 10.19 -18.76 -4.13
CA GLY A 191 9.15 -18.84 -5.17
C GLY A 191 8.70 -17.48 -5.69
N ILE A 192 8.78 -17.26 -7.01
CA ILE A 192 8.32 -16.05 -7.69
C ILE A 192 6.79 -15.86 -7.67
N THR A 193 6.05 -16.91 -7.33
CA THR A 193 4.59 -16.89 -7.17
C THR A 193 4.15 -16.44 -5.78
N THR A 194 5.09 -16.15 -4.87
CA THR A 194 4.77 -15.67 -3.52
C THR A 194 4.07 -14.30 -3.62
N PRO A 195 2.84 -14.16 -3.11
CA PRO A 195 2.08 -12.92 -3.25
C PRO A 195 2.72 -11.76 -2.50
N VAL A 196 2.36 -10.56 -2.91
CA VAL A 196 2.60 -9.35 -2.12
C VAL A 196 1.43 -9.17 -1.18
N LEU A 197 1.71 -8.97 0.10
CA LEU A 197 0.67 -8.72 1.10
C LEU A 197 1.20 -7.85 2.23
N ALA A 198 0.27 -7.22 2.94
CA ALA A 198 0.51 -6.55 4.21
C ALA A 198 -0.65 -6.85 5.16
N VAL A 199 -0.36 -7.06 6.44
CA VAL A 199 -1.35 -7.19 7.51
C VAL A 199 -0.89 -6.34 8.68
N GLY A 200 -1.66 -5.31 9.01
CA GLY A 200 -1.47 -4.48 10.20
C GLY A 200 -2.43 -4.91 11.29
N ASP A 201 -1.90 -5.15 12.48
CA ASP A 201 -2.65 -5.39 13.72
C ASP A 201 -3.72 -6.51 13.59
N GLY A 202 -3.49 -7.46 12.68
CA GLY A 202 -4.38 -8.60 12.43
C GLY A 202 -5.70 -8.31 11.71
N GLU A 203 -6.07 -7.04 11.48
CA GLU A 203 -7.39 -6.67 10.96
C GLU A 203 -7.38 -5.95 9.61
N TYR A 204 -6.38 -5.11 9.37
CA TYR A 204 -6.27 -4.40 8.10
C TYR A 204 -5.28 -5.12 7.20
N SER A 205 -5.76 -5.64 6.06
CA SER A 205 -4.89 -6.41 5.18
C SER A 205 -5.12 -6.19 3.70
N VAL A 206 -4.04 -6.39 2.95
CA VAL A 206 -3.98 -6.31 1.50
C VAL A 206 -3.33 -7.59 1.00
N TYR A 207 -3.93 -8.20 -0.01
CA TYR A 207 -3.37 -9.35 -0.72
C TYR A 207 -3.36 -9.06 -2.22
N ALA A 208 -2.22 -9.26 -2.88
CA ALA A 208 -2.09 -9.13 -4.33
C ALA A 208 -1.12 -10.18 -4.89
N THR A 209 -1.40 -10.71 -6.07
CA THR A 209 -0.41 -11.54 -6.79
C THR A 209 0.77 -10.66 -7.23
N GLN A 210 1.97 -11.23 -7.40
CA GLN A 210 3.10 -10.44 -7.95
C GLN A 210 2.76 -9.91 -9.35
N ASP A 211 1.98 -10.68 -10.12
CA ASP A 211 1.57 -10.31 -11.47
C ASP A 211 0.55 -9.16 -11.47
N ALA A 212 -0.23 -8.97 -10.40
CA ALA A 212 -1.09 -7.79 -10.27
C ALA A 212 -0.30 -6.48 -10.16
N LEU A 213 0.99 -6.55 -9.79
CA LEU A 213 1.91 -5.42 -9.73
C LEU A 213 2.81 -5.30 -10.97
N ARG A 214 2.74 -6.28 -11.87
CA ARG A 214 3.38 -6.28 -13.20
C ARG A 214 2.33 -5.95 -14.25
N ASP A 215 2.77 -5.53 -15.43
CA ASP A 215 1.88 -4.93 -16.44
C ASP A 215 1.01 -5.96 -17.22
N ASP A 216 0.46 -6.98 -16.54
CA ASP A 216 -0.20 -8.13 -17.17
C ASP A 216 -1.73 -8.17 -16.98
N ARG A 217 -2.42 -9.06 -17.71
CA ARG A 217 -3.86 -8.97 -18.05
C ARG A 217 -4.87 -9.46 -17.00
N GLU A 218 -4.45 -10.08 -15.89
CA GLU A 218 -5.35 -10.54 -14.82
C GLU A 218 -4.97 -9.91 -13.47
N ARG A 219 -5.37 -8.65 -13.26
CA ARG A 219 -5.03 -7.88 -12.05
C ARG A 219 -6.17 -7.90 -11.05
N TYR A 220 -5.95 -8.52 -9.90
CA TYR A 220 -6.75 -8.22 -8.72
C TYR A 220 -5.91 -8.27 -7.44
N GLY A 221 -6.07 -7.24 -6.62
CA GLY A 221 -5.77 -7.25 -5.20
C GLY A 221 -7.08 -7.35 -4.42
N VAL A 222 -7.04 -8.01 -3.27
CA VAL A 222 -8.15 -8.12 -2.32
C VAL A 222 -7.76 -7.35 -1.07
N ILE A 223 -8.61 -6.41 -0.66
CA ILE A 223 -8.41 -5.59 0.52
C ILE A 223 -9.44 -6.00 1.55
N PHE A 224 -9.01 -6.27 2.77
CA PHE A 224 -9.89 -6.50 3.91
C PHE A 224 -9.81 -5.27 4.81
N ASN A 225 -10.85 -4.43 4.78
CA ASN A 225 -10.88 -3.15 5.48
C ASN A 225 -11.19 -3.36 6.96
N ARG A 226 -10.15 -3.41 7.82
CA ARG A 226 -10.27 -3.45 9.30
C ARG A 226 -11.38 -4.39 9.76
N SER A 227 -11.25 -5.65 9.37
CA SER A 227 -12.28 -6.66 9.61
C SER A 227 -11.67 -7.90 10.20
N ALA A 228 -12.49 -8.70 10.88
CA ALA A 228 -12.09 -10.02 11.38
C ALA A 228 -11.54 -10.96 10.29
N LEU A 229 -11.75 -10.66 9.00
CA LEU A 229 -11.21 -11.41 7.88
C LEU A 229 -9.71 -11.18 7.66
N GLY A 230 -9.11 -10.13 8.21
CA GLY A 230 -7.65 -9.91 8.17
C GLY A 230 -6.87 -11.08 8.75
N PHE A 231 -7.46 -11.79 9.72
CA PHE A 231 -6.95 -13.04 10.27
C PHE A 231 -6.70 -14.12 9.21
N LEU A 232 -7.49 -14.20 8.13
CA LEU A 232 -7.29 -15.19 7.07
C LEU A 232 -5.97 -14.95 6.33
N VAL A 233 -5.66 -13.68 6.05
CA VAL A 233 -4.41 -13.28 5.38
C VAL A 233 -3.23 -13.48 6.34
N SER A 234 -3.39 -13.13 7.61
CA SER A 234 -2.39 -13.38 8.66
C SER A 234 -2.09 -14.87 8.82
N GLY A 235 -3.14 -15.70 8.88
CA GLY A 235 -3.04 -17.15 8.94
C GLY A 235 -2.30 -17.71 7.73
N PHE A 236 -2.69 -17.32 6.51
CA PHE A 236 -1.98 -17.74 5.29
C PHE A 236 -0.52 -17.31 5.28
N PHE A 237 -0.21 -16.07 5.69
CA PHE A 237 1.17 -15.60 5.80
C PHE A 237 1.96 -16.47 6.79
N GLY A 238 1.44 -16.64 8.01
CA GLY A 238 2.11 -17.36 9.08
C GLY A 238 2.34 -18.84 8.77
N THR A 239 1.33 -19.54 8.25
CA THR A 239 1.37 -21.00 8.07
C THR A 239 2.01 -21.43 6.76
N VAL A 240 1.81 -20.67 5.67
CA VAL A 240 2.29 -21.06 4.33
C VAL A 240 3.55 -20.32 3.94
N LEU A 241 3.56 -18.99 4.06
CA LEU A 241 4.65 -18.19 3.53
C LEU A 241 5.84 -18.15 4.48
N TRP A 242 5.58 -17.90 5.76
CA TRP A 242 6.59 -17.65 6.78
C TRP A 242 7.35 -18.93 7.19
N THR A 243 6.64 -20.05 7.34
CA THR A 243 7.24 -21.36 7.68
C THR A 243 8.13 -21.94 6.57
N THR A 244 7.90 -21.54 5.32
CA THR A 244 8.64 -22.05 4.15
C THR A 244 9.73 -21.09 3.65
N ALA A 245 10.17 -20.15 4.50
CA ALA A 245 11.16 -19.12 4.19
C ALA A 245 12.45 -19.29 5.01
N GLU A 246 13.57 -18.81 4.46
CA GLU A 246 14.88 -18.83 5.10
C GLU A 246 15.13 -17.49 5.81
N THR A 247 15.75 -17.52 7.00
CA THR A 247 15.99 -16.29 7.78
C THR A 247 17.17 -15.50 7.19
N LEU A 248 16.94 -14.21 6.96
CA LEU A 248 17.95 -13.24 6.51
C LEU A 248 18.55 -12.49 7.70
N ALA A 249 17.69 -12.02 8.61
CA ALA A 249 18.07 -11.33 9.82
C ALA A 249 16.97 -11.51 10.88
N ALA A 250 17.35 -11.46 12.15
CA ALA A 250 16.42 -11.42 13.27
C ALA A 250 17.05 -10.58 14.37
N ASP A 251 16.25 -9.72 15.00
CA ASP A 251 16.61 -9.14 16.28
C ASP A 251 16.80 -10.28 17.29
N GLY A 252 17.82 -10.16 18.14
CA GLY A 252 18.14 -11.19 19.12
C GLY A 252 17.06 -11.33 20.21
N GLU A 253 17.42 -11.96 21.31
CA GLU A 253 16.51 -12.25 22.42
C GLU A 253 16.15 -11.02 23.28
N GLU A 254 16.56 -9.79 22.99
CA GLU A 254 16.23 -8.62 23.83
C GLU A 254 14.99 -7.88 23.30
N ARG A 255 13.80 -8.39 23.61
CA ARG A 255 12.53 -7.71 23.30
C ARG A 255 11.97 -6.96 24.51
N PRO A 256 11.61 -5.67 24.40
CA PRO A 256 11.05 -4.90 25.50
C PRO A 256 9.61 -5.33 25.81
N PHE A 257 9.26 -5.44 27.09
CA PHE A 257 7.89 -5.62 27.57
C PHE A 257 7.43 -4.35 28.32
N PRO A 258 6.13 -3.97 28.27
CA PRO A 258 5.01 -4.72 27.71
C PRO A 258 4.90 -4.67 26.19
N ARG A 259 4.26 -5.68 25.58
CA ARG A 259 4.01 -5.79 24.13
C ARG A 259 2.57 -6.17 23.85
N ARG A 260 2.01 -5.62 22.78
CA ARG A 260 0.67 -5.95 22.26
C ARG A 260 0.78 -6.91 21.07
N TYR A 261 -0.16 -7.83 20.97
CA TYR A 261 -0.21 -8.89 19.96
C TYR A 261 -1.64 -9.04 19.43
N ALA A 262 -1.78 -9.18 18.12
CA ALA A 262 -3.04 -9.53 17.45
C ALA A 262 -3.22 -11.05 17.29
N SER A 263 -2.21 -11.83 17.63
CA SER A 263 -2.17 -13.29 17.45
C SER A 263 -1.68 -14.00 18.70
N ILE A 264 -2.51 -14.91 19.24
CA ILE A 264 -2.13 -15.76 20.38
C ILE A 264 -0.85 -16.55 20.10
N ARG A 265 -0.66 -17.01 18.85
CA ARG A 265 0.50 -17.81 18.46
C ARG A 265 1.79 -17.02 18.63
N ARG A 266 1.75 -15.72 18.35
CA ARG A 266 2.89 -14.82 18.54
C ARG A 266 3.17 -14.58 20.00
N ALA A 267 2.14 -14.24 20.78
CA ALA A 267 2.27 -14.05 22.22
C ALA A 267 2.86 -15.30 22.90
N VAL A 268 2.33 -16.49 22.58
CA VAL A 268 2.82 -17.77 23.11
C VAL A 268 4.27 -18.04 22.70
N LYS A 269 4.63 -17.80 21.44
CA LYS A 269 6.00 -18.01 20.97
C LYS A 269 6.99 -17.13 21.74
N ASP A 270 6.65 -15.86 21.94
CA ASP A 270 7.49 -14.92 22.68
C ASP A 270 7.61 -15.32 24.15
N VAL A 271 6.50 -15.67 24.82
CA VAL A 271 6.54 -16.16 26.21
C VAL A 271 7.41 -17.41 26.35
N ARG A 272 7.34 -18.35 25.39
CA ARG A 272 8.16 -19.58 25.39
C ARG A 272 9.65 -19.32 25.14
N GLU A 273 9.99 -18.27 24.40
CA GLU A 273 11.38 -17.90 24.12
C GLU A 273 12.10 -17.44 25.41
N PHE A 274 11.35 -16.85 26.35
CA PHE A 274 11.82 -16.40 27.66
C PHE A 274 11.44 -17.36 28.80
N ASP A 275 11.60 -18.67 28.59
CA ASP A 275 11.24 -19.69 29.58
C ASP A 275 11.93 -19.43 30.94
N GLY A 276 11.15 -19.41 32.02
CA GLY A 276 11.60 -19.12 33.39
C GLY A 276 11.37 -17.70 33.91
N GLU A 277 10.90 -16.77 33.08
CA GLU A 277 10.44 -15.43 33.53
C GLU A 277 8.95 -15.42 33.90
N GLU A 278 8.58 -14.51 34.82
CA GLU A 278 7.17 -14.33 35.21
C GLU A 278 6.49 -13.28 34.31
N PHE A 279 5.51 -13.73 33.54
CA PHE A 279 4.70 -12.90 32.67
C PHE A 279 3.29 -12.70 33.18
N TYR A 280 2.71 -11.57 32.81
CA TYR A 280 1.32 -11.21 33.07
C TYR A 280 0.67 -10.80 31.77
N ALA A 281 -0.62 -11.12 31.63
CA ALA A 281 -1.39 -10.84 30.44
C ALA A 281 -2.60 -9.96 30.77
N SER A 282 -2.92 -9.06 29.86
CA SER A 282 -4.23 -8.42 29.75
C SER A 282 -4.77 -8.72 28.36
N VAL A 283 -5.96 -9.32 28.29
CA VAL A 283 -6.57 -9.81 27.06
C VAL A 283 -7.95 -9.20 26.92
N GLU A 284 -8.20 -8.56 25.78
CA GLU A 284 -9.54 -8.23 25.31
C GLU A 284 -9.99 -9.30 24.31
N GLY A 285 -11.21 -9.79 24.50
CA GLY A 285 -11.69 -10.91 23.71
C GLY A 285 -13.15 -11.21 23.95
N ARG A 286 -13.53 -12.43 23.61
CA ARG A 286 -14.92 -12.89 23.63
C ARG A 286 -15.02 -14.27 24.28
N ASP A 287 -15.99 -14.45 25.16
CA ASP A 287 -16.34 -15.76 25.70
C ASP A 287 -16.84 -16.67 24.57
N ILE A 288 -16.30 -17.89 24.45
CA ILE A 288 -16.54 -18.74 23.28
C ILE A 288 -17.96 -19.34 23.21
N GLU A 289 -18.64 -19.49 24.36
CA GLU A 289 -19.96 -20.12 24.42
C GLU A 289 -21.08 -19.08 24.31
N THR A 290 -20.90 -17.93 24.96
CA THR A 290 -21.92 -16.87 25.06
C THR A 290 -21.75 -15.78 24.01
N GLY A 291 -20.51 -15.54 23.57
CA GLY A 291 -20.18 -14.46 22.65
C GLY A 291 -20.08 -13.07 23.31
N GLU A 292 -20.15 -12.98 24.64
CA GLU A 292 -20.02 -11.71 25.36
C GLU A 292 -18.57 -11.20 25.36
N GLU A 293 -18.40 -9.88 25.28
CA GLU A 293 -17.07 -9.25 25.39
C GLU A 293 -16.54 -9.39 26.82
N VAL A 294 -15.30 -9.82 26.93
CA VAL A 294 -14.63 -10.08 28.21
C VAL A 294 -13.23 -9.49 28.23
N THR A 295 -12.82 -9.02 29.41
CA THR A 295 -11.44 -8.61 29.67
C THR A 295 -10.84 -9.51 30.73
N VAL A 296 -9.78 -10.24 30.38
CA VAL A 296 -9.07 -11.14 31.27
C VAL A 296 -7.73 -10.53 31.65
N ARG A 297 -7.43 -10.45 32.94
CA ARG A 297 -6.15 -9.93 33.45
C ARG A 297 -5.59 -10.83 34.53
N GLY A 298 -4.30 -11.14 34.46
CA GLY A 298 -3.69 -12.01 35.45
C GLY A 298 -2.29 -12.48 35.10
N LYS A 299 -1.79 -13.42 35.90
CA LYS A 299 -0.48 -14.04 35.68
C LYS A 299 -0.60 -15.13 34.60
N VAL A 300 0.34 -15.18 33.67
CA VAL A 300 0.45 -16.30 32.72
C VAL A 300 1.07 -17.47 33.46
N VAL A 301 0.30 -18.55 33.64
CA VAL A 301 0.71 -19.72 34.45
C VAL A 301 0.99 -20.97 33.63
N ASP A 302 0.50 -21.02 32.39
CA ASP A 302 0.77 -22.10 31.45
C ASP A 302 0.65 -21.60 30.01
N VAL A 303 1.35 -22.27 29.09
CA VAL A 303 1.29 -21.99 27.66
C VAL A 303 1.26 -23.31 26.88
N ALA A 304 0.26 -23.51 26.02
CA ALA A 304 0.20 -24.66 25.13
C ALA A 304 0.59 -24.23 23.72
N PHE A 305 1.51 -24.97 23.08
CA PHE A 305 1.85 -24.76 21.67
C PHE A 305 2.28 -26.08 21.04
N VAL A 306 1.57 -26.48 20.00
CA VAL A 306 1.89 -27.69 19.23
C VAL A 306 2.36 -27.28 17.83
N ASP A 307 3.52 -27.80 17.42
CA ASP A 307 4.13 -27.50 16.12
C ASP A 307 3.26 -27.91 14.91
N THR A 308 2.21 -28.70 15.12
CA THR A 308 1.21 -29.08 14.12
C THR A 308 0.17 -27.98 13.82
N GLU A 309 0.31 -26.80 14.43
CA GLU A 309 -0.59 -25.64 14.31
C GLU A 309 -1.98 -25.82 14.93
N GLU A 310 -2.29 -26.98 15.52
CA GLU A 310 -3.61 -27.33 16.08
C GLU A 310 -3.95 -26.58 17.37
N VAL A 311 -2.96 -26.25 18.20
CA VAL A 311 -3.19 -25.61 19.51
C VAL A 311 -2.12 -24.56 19.80
N ALA A 312 -2.59 -23.35 20.12
CA ALA A 312 -1.78 -22.29 20.73
C ALA A 312 -2.64 -21.50 21.72
N SER A 313 -2.40 -21.69 23.02
CA SER A 313 -3.18 -21.06 24.09
C SER A 313 -2.31 -20.54 25.23
N LEU A 314 -2.83 -19.56 25.96
CA LEU A 314 -2.27 -19.03 27.21
C LEU A 314 -3.25 -19.33 28.35
N VAL A 315 -2.79 -19.84 29.49
CA VAL A 315 -3.61 -19.94 30.70
C VAL A 315 -3.29 -18.78 31.63
N VAL A 316 -4.30 -17.95 31.90
CA VAL A 316 -4.19 -16.78 32.76
C VAL A 316 -4.86 -17.05 34.10
N GLU A 317 -4.12 -16.93 35.19
CA GLU A 317 -4.64 -17.02 36.55
C GLU A 317 -5.20 -15.67 37.00
N THR A 318 -6.53 -15.62 37.17
CA THR A 318 -7.31 -14.45 37.58
C THR A 318 -7.78 -14.59 39.03
N GLU A 319 -8.44 -13.56 39.56
CA GLU A 319 -9.05 -13.61 40.90
C GLU A 319 -10.18 -14.65 41.01
N THR A 320 -10.87 -14.96 39.91
CA THR A 320 -12.03 -15.88 39.89
C THR A 320 -11.66 -17.30 39.47
N GLY A 321 -10.43 -17.53 39.00
CA GLY A 321 -9.95 -18.84 38.55
C GLY A 321 -8.96 -18.74 37.39
N ARG A 322 -8.60 -19.89 36.85
CA ARG A 322 -7.79 -19.98 35.63
C ARG A 322 -8.70 -19.89 34.41
N VAL A 323 -8.27 -19.12 33.42
CA VAL A 323 -8.97 -18.94 32.14
C VAL A 323 -8.02 -19.29 31.02
N GLU A 324 -8.44 -20.17 30.11
CA GLU A 324 -7.69 -20.51 28.91
C GLU A 324 -8.02 -19.55 27.77
N ILE A 325 -6.99 -18.94 27.19
CA ILE A 325 -7.09 -17.95 26.13
C ILE A 325 -6.59 -18.57 24.83
N GLY A 326 -7.48 -18.71 23.86
CA GLY A 326 -7.17 -19.10 22.49
C GLY A 326 -6.96 -17.89 21.58
N GLY A 327 -6.72 -18.17 20.31
CA GLY A 327 -6.62 -17.13 19.26
C GLY A 327 -7.98 -16.79 18.68
N ARG A 328 -7.98 -15.98 17.61
CA ARG A 328 -9.20 -15.76 16.83
C ARG A 328 -9.79 -17.09 16.35
N VAL A 329 -11.12 -17.19 16.44
CA VAL A 329 -11.88 -18.42 16.15
C VAL A 329 -11.52 -19.58 17.10
N ALA A 330 -11.16 -19.28 18.36
CA ALA A 330 -11.00 -20.28 19.42
C ALA A 330 -12.26 -21.13 19.59
N ALA A 331 -12.06 -22.41 19.90
CA ALA A 331 -13.16 -23.36 20.05
C ALA A 331 -12.94 -24.38 21.17
N LEU A 332 -11.71 -24.48 21.70
CA LEU A 332 -11.36 -25.42 22.78
C LEU A 332 -11.14 -24.69 24.10
N GLU A 333 -10.67 -23.45 24.02
CA GLU A 333 -10.33 -22.56 25.11
C GLU A 333 -11.55 -21.78 25.63
N ASP A 334 -11.47 -21.15 26.80
CA ASP A 334 -12.59 -20.41 27.41
C ASP A 334 -12.87 -19.06 26.68
N VAL A 335 -11.82 -18.40 26.18
CA VAL A 335 -11.89 -17.07 25.57
C VAL A 335 -11.17 -17.01 24.23
N GLU A 336 -11.83 -16.44 23.23
CA GLU A 336 -11.23 -15.99 21.97
C GLU A 336 -10.46 -14.67 22.22
N GLY A 337 -9.13 -14.73 22.30
CA GLY A 337 -8.28 -13.56 22.45
C GLY A 337 -8.15 -12.76 21.16
N GLN A 338 -8.55 -11.47 21.20
CA GLN A 338 -8.53 -10.58 20.04
C GLN A 338 -7.37 -9.58 20.11
N GLU A 339 -7.15 -8.99 21.28
CA GLU A 339 -5.99 -8.17 21.60
C GLU A 339 -5.35 -8.69 22.88
N ILE A 340 -4.04 -8.95 22.83
CA ILE A 340 -3.29 -9.57 23.93
C ILE A 340 -2.11 -8.68 24.26
N VAL A 341 -1.99 -8.28 25.52
CA VAL A 341 -0.85 -7.50 26.01
C VAL A 341 -0.10 -8.32 27.05
N ILE A 342 1.18 -8.59 26.80
CA ILE A 342 2.06 -9.31 27.72
C ILE A 342 3.00 -8.32 28.39
N GLY A 343 3.17 -8.42 29.71
CA GLY A 343 4.04 -7.59 30.53
C GLY A 343 4.76 -8.40 31.61
N ARG A 344 5.61 -7.72 32.39
CA ARG A 344 6.36 -8.30 33.52
C ARG A 344 5.96 -7.61 34.82
N GLY A 345 5.96 -8.37 35.92
CA GLY A 345 5.67 -7.86 37.28
C GLY A 345 4.18 -7.68 37.60
N GLU A 346 3.39 -7.09 36.69
CA GLU A 346 1.93 -6.94 36.85
C GLU A 346 1.19 -6.97 35.49
N PRO A 347 -0.13 -7.24 35.47
CA PRO A 347 -0.93 -7.19 34.24
C PRO A 347 -0.86 -5.80 33.59
N PRO A 348 -0.40 -5.70 32.33
CA PRO A 348 -0.25 -4.42 31.64
C PRO A 348 -1.62 -3.78 31.32
N ALA A 349 -1.65 -2.47 31.02
CA ALA A 349 -2.86 -1.85 30.51
C ALA A 349 -3.15 -2.33 29.07
N LEU A 350 -4.44 -2.45 28.75
CA LEU A 350 -4.90 -2.63 27.37
C LEU A 350 -4.68 -1.35 26.58
#